data_AF-N9VQP6-F1
#
_entry.id   AF-N9VQP6-F1
#
_cell.length_a   1.000
_cell.length_b   1.000
_cell.length_c   1.000
_cell.angle_alpha   90.00
_cell.angle_beta   90.00
_cell.angle_gamma   90.00
#
_symmetry.space_group_name_H-M   'P 1'
#
loop_
_entity.id
_entity.type
_entity.pdbx_description
1 polymer ?
#
loop_
_entity_poly.entity_id
_entity_poly.type
_entity_poly.pdbx_seq_one_letter_code
_entity_poly.pdbx_strand_id
1 'polypeptide(L)' 'MAKKKPVVDVTTAHDHQRGTVNDNHLKALVTSPLFQVRVEKSGKGKGSFQRTPKHRKGWECGQQSMMFVAC' A
#
# COMPACT_ATOMS: atom_id res chain seq x y z
N MET A 1 22.91 -18.16 22.57
CA MET A 1 21.56 -18.77 22.48
C MET A 1 20.95 -18.38 21.14
N ALA A 2 20.93 -19.30 20.17
CA ALA A 2 20.50 -18.99 18.80
C ALA A 2 18.96 -18.89 18.75
N LYS A 3 18.44 -17.70 18.42
CA LYS A 3 17.02 -17.50 18.14
C LYS A 3 16.68 -18.26 16.85
N LYS A 4 15.87 -19.32 16.94
CA LYS A 4 15.33 -20.02 15.77
C LYS A 4 14.44 -19.04 14.99
N LYS A 5 14.72 -18.84 13.70
CA LYS A 5 13.85 -18.07 12.81
C LYS A 5 12.53 -18.84 12.65
N PRO A 6 11.36 -18.17 12.70
CA PRO A 6 10.11 -18.87 12.45
C PRO A 6 10.14 -19.42 11.02
N VAL A 7 10.04 -20.74 10.91
CA VAL A 7 9.79 -21.41 9.63
C VAL A 7 8.38 -20.99 9.23
N VAL A 8 8.29 -20.21 8.16
CA VAL A 8 7.01 -19.76 7.64
C VAL A 8 6.40 -20.97 6.95
N ASP A 9 5.43 -21.63 7.59
CA ASP A 9 4.71 -22.75 6.98
C ASP A 9 3.93 -22.21 5.77
N VAL A 10 4.41 -22.51 4.57
CA VAL A 10 3.86 -22.07 3.27
C VAL A 10 2.59 -22.87 2.94
N THR A 11 1.63 -22.93 3.86
CA THR A 11 0.40 -23.73 3.70
C THR A 11 -0.83 -22.89 3.38
N THR A 12 -0.69 -21.58 3.19
CA THR A 12 -1.76 -20.76 2.62
C THR A 12 -1.77 -20.93 1.10
N ALA A 13 -2.67 -21.77 0.59
CA ALA A 13 -2.91 -21.91 -0.85
C ALA A 13 -3.43 -20.59 -1.43
N HIS A 14 -2.79 -20.10 -2.49
CA HIS A 14 -3.19 -18.89 -3.21
C HIS A 14 -3.90 -19.27 -4.51
N ASP A 15 -5.09 -18.72 -4.75
CA ASP A 15 -5.79 -18.88 -6.03
C ASP A 15 -5.16 -17.96 -7.09
N HIS A 16 -4.39 -18.56 -8.01
CA HIS A 16 -3.69 -17.88 -9.09
C HIS A 16 -4.59 -17.53 -10.30
N GLN A 17 -5.89 -17.89 -10.29
CA GLN A 17 -6.89 -17.53 -11.31
C GLN A 17 -6.57 -17.96 -12.75
N ARG A 18 -5.68 -18.96 -12.95
CA ARG A 18 -5.34 -19.50 -14.29
C ARG A 18 -5.93 -20.88 -14.58
N GLY A 19 -6.79 -21.39 -13.70
CA GLY A 19 -7.31 -22.75 -13.78
C GLY A 19 -6.23 -23.81 -13.53
N THR A 20 -6.41 -24.98 -14.14
CA THR A 20 -5.47 -26.10 -14.04
C THR A 20 -4.20 -25.84 -14.85
N VAL A 21 -3.05 -25.82 -14.17
CA VAL A 21 -1.75 -25.61 -14.82
C VAL A 21 -1.18 -26.96 -15.24
N ASN A 22 -1.07 -27.19 -16.55
CA ASN A 22 -0.63 -28.48 -17.10
C ASN A 22 0.90 -28.57 -17.25
N ASP A 23 1.56 -27.49 -17.69
CA ASP A 23 2.99 -27.55 -18.04
C ASP A 23 3.91 -27.11 -16.90
N ASN A 24 3.89 -25.81 -16.54
CA ASN A 24 4.82 -25.22 -15.59
C ASN A 24 4.12 -24.27 -14.60
N HIS A 25 4.19 -24.63 -13.32
CA HIS A 25 3.58 -23.87 -12.23
C HIS A 25 4.25 -22.50 -12.00
N LEU A 26 5.59 -22.39 -12.10
CA LEU A 26 6.28 -21.11 -11.89
C LEU A 26 5.93 -20.10 -12.99
N LYS A 27 5.82 -20.55 -14.24
CA LYS A 27 5.43 -19.68 -15.36
C LYS A 27 3.99 -19.16 -15.18
N ALA A 28 3.08 -20.01 -14.73
CA ALA A 28 1.71 -19.62 -14.42
C ALA A 28 1.68 -18.59 -13.28
N LEU A 29 2.47 -18.81 -12.23
CA LEU A 29 2.59 -17.88 -11.11
C LEU A 29 3.17 -16.54 -11.54
N VAL A 30 4.34 -16.49 -12.18
CA VAL A 30 5.00 -15.23 -12.58
C VAL A 30 4.09 -14.33 -13.42
N THR A 31 3.23 -14.93 -14.24
CA THR A 31 2.28 -14.17 -15.05
C THR A 31 0.98 -13.84 -14.31
N SER A 32 0.65 -14.53 -13.22
CA SER A 32 -0.56 -14.32 -12.39
C SER A 32 -0.59 -12.92 -11.74
N PRO A 33 -1.75 -12.44 -11.24
CA PRO A 33 -1.86 -11.16 -10.54
C PRO A 33 -1.10 -11.13 -9.20
N LEU A 34 -0.48 -12.21 -8.76
CA LEU A 34 0.37 -12.18 -7.57
C LEU A 34 1.68 -11.44 -7.83
N PHE A 35 2.29 -11.62 -9.02
CA PHE A 35 3.62 -11.11 -9.37
C PHE A 35 3.59 -9.94 -10.36
N GLN A 36 2.65 -9.02 -10.17
CA GLN A 36 2.56 -7.78 -10.97
C GLN A 36 3.55 -6.71 -10.51
N VAL A 37 4.04 -5.94 -11.47
CA VAL A 37 4.89 -4.77 -11.20
C VAL A 37 4.10 -3.76 -10.39
N ARG A 38 4.59 -3.44 -9.20
CA ARG A 38 4.00 -2.42 -8.33
C ARG A 38 4.69 -1.09 -8.58
N VAL A 39 3.90 -0.05 -8.76
CA VAL A 39 4.39 1.31 -8.93
C VAL A 39 4.06 2.11 -7.68
N GLU A 40 5.07 2.67 -7.04
CA GLU A 40 4.90 3.55 -5.89
C GLU A 40 4.44 4.93 -6.34
N LYS A 41 3.54 5.56 -5.56
CA LYS A 41 3.13 6.94 -5.81
C LYS A 41 4.26 7.87 -5.35
N SER A 42 4.77 8.67 -6.28
CA SER A 42 5.79 9.68 -5.96
C SER A 42 5.24 10.77 -5.03
N GLY A 43 6.10 11.32 -4.18
CA GLY A 43 5.73 12.43 -3.29
C GLY A 43 5.71 13.80 -3.96
N LYS A 44 6.38 13.95 -5.11
CA LYS A 44 6.49 15.19 -5.88
C LYS A 44 6.52 14.90 -7.39
N GLY A 45 6.12 15.88 -8.20
CA GLY A 45 6.16 15.80 -9.67
C GLY A 45 4.86 15.32 -10.32
N LYS A 46 4.97 14.58 -11.43
CA LYS A 46 3.80 14.08 -12.17
C LYS A 46 3.11 12.98 -11.37
N GLY A 47 1.78 13.07 -11.26
CA GLY A 47 0.97 12.06 -10.57
C GLY A 47 1.07 12.07 -9.03
N SER A 48 1.78 13.05 -8.43
CA SER A 48 1.96 13.14 -6.98
C SER A 48 0.87 13.94 -6.25
N PHE A 49 -0.01 14.62 -6.98
CA PHE A 49 -1.06 15.46 -6.37
C PHE A 49 -2.10 14.59 -5.65
N GLN A 50 -2.36 14.88 -4.38
CA GLN A 50 -3.36 14.22 -3.54
C GLN A 50 -4.36 15.27 -3.05
N ARG A 51 -5.65 15.09 -3.37
CA ARG A 51 -6.71 16.02 -2.94
C ARG A 51 -6.83 16.09 -1.41
N THR A 52 -6.65 14.96 -0.74
CA THR A 52 -6.73 14.84 0.70
C THR A 52 -5.41 14.32 1.26
N PRO A 53 -4.69 15.09 2.09
CA PRO A 53 -3.47 14.61 2.72
C PRO A 53 -3.77 13.60 3.84
N LYS A 54 -2.81 12.74 4.16
CA LYS A 54 -2.94 11.71 5.22
C LYS A 54 -3.37 12.28 6.57
N HIS A 55 -2.83 13.45 6.94
CA HIS A 55 -3.22 14.16 8.15
C HIS A 55 -3.79 15.51 7.74
N ARG A 56 -5.11 15.63 7.77
CA ARG A 56 -5.79 16.92 7.59
C ARG A 56 -5.55 17.74 8.86
N LYS A 57 -4.63 18.70 8.83
CA LYS A 57 -4.72 19.81 9.78
C LYS A 57 -6.01 20.54 9.42
N GLY A 58 -6.99 20.52 10.30
CA GLY A 58 -8.19 21.33 10.16
C GLY A 58 -7.75 22.79 10.17
N TRP A 59 -7.56 23.37 8.99
CA TRP A 59 -7.49 24.80 8.81
C TRP A 59 -8.58 25.14 7.80
N GLU A 60 -9.77 25.32 8.36
CA GLU A 60 -10.87 25.94 7.64
C GLU A 60 -10.48 27.41 7.45
N CYS A 61 -10.50 27.88 6.20
CA CYS A 61 -10.46 29.30 5.91
C CYS A 61 -11.73 29.92 6.52
N GLY A 62 -11.65 30.40 7.76
CA GLY A 62 -12.80 30.92 8.53
C GLY A 62 -12.72 30.78 10.05
N GLN A 63 -11.98 29.81 10.60
CA GLN A 63 -11.75 29.76 12.07
C GLN A 63 -10.54 30.62 12.44
N GLN A 64 -10.71 31.94 12.44
CA GLN A 64 -9.95 32.78 13.36
C GLN A 64 -10.38 32.38 14.77
N SER A 65 -9.50 31.75 15.55
CA SER A 65 -9.65 31.83 16.99
C SER A 65 -9.51 33.30 17.33
N MET A 66 -10.63 33.96 17.63
CA MET A 66 -10.65 35.29 18.21
C MET A 66 -9.79 35.23 19.49
N MET A 67 -8.52 35.57 19.37
CA MET A 67 -7.76 36.06 20.50
C MET A 67 -8.36 37.43 20.79
N PHE A 68 -9.36 37.43 21.68
CA PHE A 68 -9.89 38.62 22.32
C PHE A 68 -8.70 39.28 23.03
N VAL A 69 -8.10 40.27 22.37
CA VAL A 69 -7.16 41.18 23.01
C VAL A 69 -8.00 42.06 23.92
N ALA A 70 -8.07 41.69 25.20
CA ALA A 70 -8.57 42.56 26.25
C ALA A 70 -7.47 43.59 26.56
N CYS A 71 -7.75 44.85 26.23
CA CYS A 71 -7.22 46.00 26.94
C CYS A 71 -7.89 46.10 28.31
#